data_AF-A0A929GDG1-F1
#
_entry.id   AF-A0A929GDG1-F1
#
_cell.length_a   1.000
_cell.length_b   1.000
_cell.length_c   1.000
_cell.angle_alpha   90.00
_cell.angle_beta   90.00
_cell.angle_gamma   90.00
#
_symmetry.space_group_name_H-M   'P 1'
#
loop_
_entity.id
_entity.type
_entity.pdbx_description
1 polymer ?
#
loop_
_entity_poly.entity_id
_entity_poly.type
_entity_poly.pdbx_seq_one_letter_code
_entity_poly.pdbx_strand_id
1 'polypeptide(L)'
;MKRTFIVLAMLLTAALLLTACGGAEPYECTDPLGCVDYAPDEPIRIASALVISGPNTDLGIDSQYGVEIAIDFKGQIFGHDIELQAEDDGCN
;
A
#
# COMPACT_ATOMS: atom_id res chain seq x y z
N MET A 1 48.72 -11.39 20.25
CA MET A 1 48.36 -11.08 18.85
C MET A 1 47.15 -11.86 18.35
N LYS A 2 47.16 -13.21 18.31
CA LYS A 2 45.99 -13.98 17.79
C LYS A 2 44.69 -13.78 18.60
N ARG A 3 44.79 -13.75 19.94
CA ARG A 3 43.63 -13.53 20.84
C ARG A 3 43.08 -12.12 20.75
N THR A 4 43.94 -11.11 20.61
CA THR A 4 43.54 -9.70 20.45
C THR A 4 42.86 -9.46 19.09
N PHE A 5 43.32 -10.10 18.01
CA PHE A 5 42.65 -10.03 16.71
C PHE A 5 41.24 -10.66 16.72
N ILE A 6 41.06 -11.78 17.42
CA ILE A 6 39.74 -12.43 17.53
C ILE A 6 38.75 -11.55 18.30
N VAL A 7 39.19 -10.94 19.41
CA VAL A 7 38.34 -10.03 20.20
C VAL A 7 37.97 -8.78 19.38
N LEU A 8 38.92 -8.23 18.62
CA LEU A 8 38.65 -7.07 17.76
C LEU A 8 37.64 -7.40 16.65
N ALA A 9 37.77 -8.58 16.04
CA ALA A 9 36.84 -9.05 15.01
C ALA A 9 35.43 -9.27 15.57
N MET A 10 35.30 -9.87 16.76
CA MET A 10 34.00 -10.03 17.43
C MET A 10 33.35 -8.69 17.76
N LEU A 11 34.12 -7.70 18.24
CA LEU A 11 33.62 -6.36 18.52
C LEU A 11 33.14 -5.65 17.26
N LEU A 12 33.88 -5.77 16.15
CA LEU A 12 33.49 -5.24 14.85
C LEU A 12 32.19 -5.86 14.33
N THR A 13 32.06 -7.18 14.39
CA THR A 13 30.83 -7.87 13.96
C THR A 13 29.64 -7.53 14.85
N ALA A 14 29.85 -7.40 16.16
CA ALA A 14 28.79 -6.98 17.08
C ALA A 14 28.32 -5.55 16.76
N ALA A 15 29.24 -4.63 16.53
CA ALA A 15 28.91 -3.25 16.15
C ALA A 15 28.11 -3.18 14.84
N LEU A 16 28.49 -3.98 13.83
CA LEU A 16 27.77 -4.10 12.56
C LEU A 16 26.33 -4.63 12.75
N LEU A 17 26.15 -5.65 13.60
CA LEU A 17 24.83 -6.21 13.92
C LEU A 17 23.95 -5.19 14.67
N LEU A 18 24.52 -4.41 15.59
CA LEU A 18 23.82 -3.35 16.31
C LEU A 18 23.33 -2.22 15.38
N THR A 19 24.12 -1.85 14.36
CA THR A 19 23.71 -0.83 13.37
C THR A 19 22.70 -1.34 12.35
N ALA A 20 22.64 -2.66 12.10
CA ALA A 20 21.70 -3.25 11.14
C ALA A 20 20.24 -3.25 11.63
N CYS A 21 20.01 -3.11 12.94
CA CYS A 21 18.69 -2.98 13.55
C CYS A 21 18.35 -1.52 13.92
N GLY A 22 19.04 -0.53 13.35
CA GLY A 22 18.60 0.86 13.43
C GLY A 22 17.24 0.98 12.74
N GLY A 23 16.16 0.92 13.52
CA GLY A 23 14.80 1.04 13.02
C GLY A 23 14.67 2.35 12.25
N ALA A 24 14.04 2.29 11.08
CA ALA A 24 13.64 3.51 10.38
C ALA A 24 12.79 4.35 11.34
N GLU A 25 13.02 5.66 11.34
CA GLU A 25 12.11 6.58 12.02
C GLU A 25 10.68 6.28 11.56
N PRO A 26 9.71 6.15 12.48
CA PRO A 26 8.33 5.90 12.10
C PRO A 26 7.88 6.98 11.13
N TYR A 27 7.23 6.56 10.04
CA TYR A 27 6.66 7.49 9.08
C TYR A 27 5.65 8.41 9.80
N GLU A 28 5.84 9.72 9.69
CA GLU A 28 4.91 10.70 10.22
C GLU A 28 3.94 11.13 9.11
N CYS A 29 2.66 10.78 9.28
CA CYS A 29 1.62 11.28 8.41
C CYS A 29 1.40 12.78 8.64
N THR A 30 1.73 13.59 7.64
CA THR A 30 1.56 15.06 7.69
C THR A 30 0.35 15.54 6.90
N ASP A 31 -0.42 14.62 6.30
CA ASP A 31 -1.59 14.96 5.49
C ASP A 31 -2.78 15.36 6.38
N PRO A 32 -3.39 16.54 6.18
CA PRO A 32 -4.53 17.00 6.98
C PRO A 32 -5.79 16.13 6.84
N LEU A 33 -5.91 15.33 5.76
CA LEU A 33 -7.00 14.38 5.57
C LEU A 33 -6.73 13.02 6.23
N GLY A 34 -5.51 12.81 6.73
CA GLY A 34 -5.05 11.56 7.33
C GLY A 34 -4.40 10.61 6.33
N CYS A 35 -3.71 9.62 6.87
CA CYS A 35 -3.08 8.55 6.10
C CYS A 35 -3.75 7.22 6.45
N VAL A 36 -3.54 6.25 5.57
CA VAL A 36 -3.98 4.87 5.73
C VAL A 36 -2.75 3.99 5.93
N ASP A 37 -2.79 3.17 6.97
CA ASP A 37 -1.76 2.18 7.25
C ASP A 37 -2.24 0.82 6.73
N TYR A 38 -1.41 0.17 5.93
CA TYR A 38 -1.66 -1.17 5.41
C TYR A 38 -0.61 -2.14 5.94
N ALA A 39 -1.05 -3.30 6.42
CA ALA A 39 -0.16 -4.39 6.78
C ALA A 39 0.53 -4.95 5.51
N PRO A 40 1.66 -5.68 5.65
CA PRO A 40 2.23 -6.42 4.54
C PRO A 40 1.16 -7.31 3.88
N ASP A 41 1.10 -7.28 2.55
CA ASP A 41 0.16 -8.04 1.72
C ASP A 41 -1.34 -7.69 1.90
N GLU A 42 -1.69 -6.70 2.73
CA GLU A 42 -3.08 -6.24 2.85
C GLU A 42 -3.51 -5.53 1.57
N PRO A 43 -4.65 -5.89 0.95
CA PRO A 43 -5.10 -5.22 -0.27
C PRO A 43 -5.55 -3.79 0.01
N ILE A 44 -5.32 -2.90 -0.95
CA ILE A 44 -5.86 -1.53 -0.93
C ILE A 44 -7.28 -1.58 -1.47
N ARG A 45 -8.25 -1.24 -0.62
CA ARG A 45 -9.65 -1.16 -1.02
C ARG A 45 -9.95 0.18 -1.68
N ILE A 46 -10.40 0.13 -2.92
CA ILE A 46 -10.84 1.30 -3.69
C ILE A 46 -12.34 1.17 -3.93
N ALA A 47 -13.10 2.19 -3.56
CA ALA A 47 -14.53 2.24 -3.82
C ALA A 47 -14.85 3.10 -5.05
N SER A 48 -15.78 2.64 -5.88
CA SER A 48 -16.46 3.47 -6.87
C SER A 48 -17.90 3.70 -6.41
N ALA A 49 -18.39 4.92 -6.60
CA ALA A 49 -19.80 5.28 -6.38
C ALA A 49 -20.30 5.85 -7.71
N LEU A 50 -21.07 5.05 -8.44
CA LEU A 50 -21.50 5.36 -9.81
C LEU A 50 -22.96 4.93 -9.99
N VAL A 51 -23.64 5.56 -10.95
CA VAL A 51 -25.03 5.23 -11.29
C VAL A 51 -25.11 3.94 -12.13
N ILE A 52 -24.96 2.80 -11.48
CA ILE A 52 -24.92 1.48 -12.13
C ILE A 52 -26.28 0.80 -12.20
N SER A 53 -27.34 1.51 -11.82
CA SER A 53 -28.72 1.12 -12.06
C SER A 53 -29.58 2.32 -12.49
N GLY A 54 -30.82 2.06 -12.88
CA GLY A 54 -31.78 3.12 -13.21
C GLY A 54 -31.56 3.77 -14.59
N PRO A 55 -32.15 4.96 -14.83
CA PRO A 55 -32.20 5.57 -16.17
C PRO A 55 -30.86 5.96 -16.78
N ASN A 56 -29.85 6.21 -15.94
CA ASN A 56 -28.52 6.65 -16.37
C ASN A 56 -27.48 5.50 -16.36
N THR A 57 -27.94 4.25 -16.25
CA THR A 57 -27.08 3.08 -16.06
C THR A 57 -25.98 2.95 -17.10
N ASP A 58 -26.23 3.36 -18.36
CA ASP A 58 -25.24 3.25 -19.43
C ASP A 58 -23.98 4.09 -19.14
N LEU A 59 -24.16 5.28 -18.54
CA LEU A 59 -23.03 6.17 -18.18
C LEU A 59 -22.25 5.64 -16.98
N GLY A 60 -22.95 5.14 -15.96
CA GLY A 60 -22.31 4.58 -14.77
C GLY A 60 -21.58 3.29 -15.06
N ILE A 61 -22.16 2.41 -15.88
CA ILE A 61 -21.51 1.15 -16.29
C ILE A 61 -20.30 1.42 -17.19
N ASP A 62 -20.36 2.36 -18.13
CA ASP A 62 -19.19 2.77 -18.93
C ASP A 62 -18.04 3.26 -18.02
N SER A 63 -18.37 4.09 -17.04
CA SER A 63 -17.39 4.58 -16.05
C SER A 63 -16.84 3.46 -15.16
N GLN A 64 -17.69 2.52 -14.75
CA GLN A 64 -17.34 1.39 -13.90
C GLN A 64 -16.36 0.44 -14.61
N TYR A 65 -16.62 0.12 -15.88
CA TYR A 65 -15.68 -0.66 -16.69
C TYR A 65 -14.36 0.09 -16.92
N GLY A 66 -14.39 1.42 -17.00
CA GLY A 66 -13.16 2.23 -17.01
C GLY A 66 -12.30 2.02 -15.76
N VAL A 67 -12.92 1.91 -14.58
CA VAL A 67 -12.22 1.61 -13.32
C VAL A 67 -11.61 0.21 -13.36
N GLU A 68 -12.37 -0.80 -13.79
CA GLU A 68 -11.91 -2.18 -13.88
C GLU A 68 -10.74 -2.34 -14.85
N ILE A 69 -10.82 -1.72 -16.04
CA ILE A 69 -9.73 -1.71 -17.02
C ILE A 69 -8.48 -1.02 -16.44
N ALA A 70 -8.64 0.08 -15.71
CA ALA A 70 -7.52 0.77 -15.09
C ALA A 70 -6.83 -0.09 -14.03
N ILE A 71 -7.60 -0.84 -13.24
CA ILE A 71 -7.10 -1.80 -12.24
C ILE A 71 -6.34 -2.93 -12.94
N ASP A 72 -6.94 -3.56 -13.95
CA ASP A 72 -6.30 -4.63 -14.72
C ASP A 72 -4.99 -4.18 -15.38
N PHE A 73 -4.93 -2.95 -15.88
CA PHE A 73 -3.73 -2.39 -16.49
C PHE A 73 -2.64 -2.05 -15.45
N LYS A 74 -3.03 -1.56 -14.27
CA LYS A 74 -2.10 -1.14 -13.21
C LYS A 74 -1.58 -2.33 -12.39
N GLY A 75 -2.42 -3.31 -12.12
CA GLY A 75 -2.17 -4.41 -11.20
C GLY A 75 -2.18 -3.96 -9.74
N GLN A 76 -1.02 -3.52 -9.24
CA GLN A 76 -0.82 -3.22 -7.81
C GLN A 76 -0.52 -1.74 -7.54
N ILE A 77 -0.88 -1.29 -6.34
CA ILE A 77 -0.54 0.04 -5.80
C ILE A 77 0.46 -0.16 -4.67
N PHE A 78 1.68 0.37 -4.84
CA PHE A 78 2.77 0.22 -3.86
C PHE A 78 3.07 -1.23 -3.43
N GLY A 79 2.79 -2.21 -4.31
CA GLY A 79 2.99 -3.64 -4.04
C GLY A 79 1.80 -4.33 -3.36
N HIS A 80 0.72 -3.60 -3.11
CA HIS A 80 -0.53 -4.15 -2.59
C HIS A 80 -1.50 -4.43 -3.74
N ASP A 81 -2.22 -5.56 -3.64
CA ASP A 81 -3.33 -5.86 -4.53
C ASP A 81 -4.46 -4.85 -4.37
N ILE A 82 -5.28 -4.68 -5.41
CA ILE A 82 -6.44 -3.77 -5.37
C ILE A 82 -7.71 -4.58 -5.13
N GLU A 83 -8.46 -4.24 -4.09
CA GLU A 83 -9.82 -4.73 -3.86
C GLU A 83 -10.82 -3.66 -4.30
N LEU A 84 -11.57 -3.93 -5.37
CA LEU A 84 -12.61 -3.01 -5.85
C LEU A 84 -13.92 -3.24 -5.09
N GLN A 85 -14.43 -2.19 -4.46
CA GLN A 85 -15.78 -2.15 -3.89
C GLN A 85 -16.66 -1.23 -4.74
N ALA A 86 -17.36 -1.82 -5.70
CA ALA A 86 -18.29 -1.07 -6.55
C ALA A 86 -19.62 -0.83 -5.85
N GLU A 87 -20.06 0.43 -5.78
CA GLU A 87 -21.30 0.87 -5.15
C GLU A 87 -22.19 1.59 -6.15
N ASP A 88 -23.50 1.33 -6.06
CA ASP A 88 -24.52 2.08 -6.79
C ASP A 88 -24.86 3.36 -6.04
N ASP A 89 -24.50 4.51 -6.63
CA ASP A 89 -24.81 5.83 -6.05
C ASP A 89 -26.27 6.26 -6.28
N GLY A 90 -26.99 5.52 -7.15
CA GLY A 90 -28.38 5.75 -7.52
C GLY A 90 -28.62 6.96 -8.42
N CYS A 91 -27.80 8.02 -8.34
CA CYS A 91 -27.90 9.32 -9.03
C CYS A 91 -29.31 9.66 -9.54
N ASN A 92 -30.28 9.59 -8.62
CA ASN A 92 -31.73 9.64 -8.87
C ASN A 92 -32.43 10.69 -8.03
#